data_AF-A8X7L8-F1
#
_entry.id   AF-A8X7L8-F1
#
_cell.length_a   1.000
_cell.length_b   1.000
_cell.length_c   1.000
_cell.angle_alpha   90.00
_cell.angle_beta   90.00
_cell.angle_gamma   90.00
#
_symmetry.space_group_name_H-M   'P 1'
#
loop_
_entity.id
_entity.type
_entity.pdbx_description
1 polymer ?
#
loop_
_entity_poly.entity_id
_entity_poly.type
_entity_poly.pdbx_seq_one_letter_code
_entity_poly.pdbx_strand_id
1 'polypeptide(L)'
;MEVIQTSYFDWNCLSNDEMPQALHELRLVHRDVKLSNFALTQPKTPGNQVSVKILDFGLSHVYADADGNLRDDPRDFNFSKMKYSSYDVSLGCDPAPKDDVIQASYAILYASGFDFRQKLKSPENDLMNWKRELIRTPRDTLPLMMKFMTPFFEMVGELNDIIPVNHDLLKQRIQECLSEVDANSDLILTQEDGQPLLI
;
A
#
# COMPACT_ATOMS: atom_id res chain seq x y z
N MET A 1 -0.61 -2.41 22.28
CA MET A 1 -0.54 -2.50 20.81
C MET A 1 -0.28 -1.09 20.33
N GLU A 2 0.98 -0.74 20.10
CA GLU A 2 1.35 0.61 19.67
C GLU A 2 1.05 0.75 18.18
N VAL A 3 0.13 1.67 17.89
CA VAL A 3 -0.15 2.14 16.54
C VAL A 3 1.07 2.96 16.11
N ILE A 4 1.65 2.63 14.97
CA ILE A 4 2.83 3.29 14.39
C ILE A 4 2.68 4.81 14.50
N GLN A 5 3.40 5.42 15.44
CA GLN A 5 3.59 6.86 15.49
C GLN A 5 4.67 7.22 14.48
N THR A 6 4.29 8.12 13.59
CA THR A 6 5.00 8.57 12.40
C THR A 6 6.22 9.42 12.74
N SER A 7 7.37 8.81 12.97
CA SER A 7 8.63 9.54 12.89
C SER A 7 9.55 9.03 11.79
N TYR A 8 9.70 7.72 11.56
CA TYR A 8 10.49 7.21 10.45
C TYR A 8 10.00 5.80 10.10
N PHE A 9 9.25 5.71 9.01
CA PHE A 9 8.80 4.44 8.47
C PHE A 9 9.86 3.96 7.47
N ASP A 10 10.40 2.78 7.70
CA ASP A 10 11.36 2.16 6.81
C ASP A 10 10.67 1.73 5.50
N TRP A 11 11.24 2.16 4.38
CA TRP A 11 10.81 1.84 3.02
C TRP A 11 10.82 0.34 2.73
N ASN A 12 11.60 -0.42 3.51
CA ASN A 12 11.68 -1.87 3.45
C ASN A 12 10.36 -2.57 3.81
N CYS A 13 9.41 -1.88 4.46
CA CYS A 13 8.14 -2.45 4.91
C CYS A 13 7.23 -3.01 3.78
N LEU A 14 7.42 -2.57 2.53
CA LEU A 14 6.61 -3.03 1.40
C LEU A 14 7.36 -3.97 0.46
N SER A 15 8.69 -4.01 0.56
CA SER A 15 9.56 -4.94 -0.18
C SER A 15 9.79 -6.24 0.59
N ASN A 16 9.91 -6.20 1.92
CA ASN A 16 10.15 -7.38 2.75
C ASN A 16 8.92 -8.20 3.08
N ASP A 17 7.78 -7.56 3.28
CA ASP A 17 6.55 -8.28 3.57
C ASP A 17 5.76 -8.36 2.27
N GLU A 18 5.69 -9.59 1.75
CA GLU A 18 5.01 -10.09 0.55
C GLU A 18 3.49 -9.85 0.57
N MET A 19 3.02 -8.68 0.97
CA MET A 19 1.74 -8.59 1.66
C MET A 19 0.55 -8.54 0.71
N PRO A 20 0.48 -7.60 -0.26
CA PRO A 20 -0.44 -7.76 -1.38
C PRO A 20 -0.16 -9.07 -2.17
N GLN A 21 1.10 -9.48 -2.27
CA GLN A 21 1.50 -10.67 -3.03
C GLN A 21 0.90 -11.97 -2.49
N ALA A 22 1.13 -12.28 -1.22
CA ALA A 22 0.63 -13.46 -0.53
C ALA A 22 -0.90 -13.51 -0.51
N LEU A 23 -1.57 -12.36 -0.40
CA LEU A 23 -3.03 -12.30 -0.54
C LEU A 23 -3.46 -12.64 -1.96
N HIS A 24 -2.85 -12.03 -2.97
CA HIS A 24 -3.21 -12.26 -4.37
C HIS A 24 -2.88 -13.70 -4.83
N GLU A 25 -1.82 -14.32 -4.30
CA GLU A 25 -1.50 -15.74 -4.52
C GLU A 25 -2.59 -16.68 -3.95
N LEU A 26 -3.25 -16.27 -2.88
CA LEU A 26 -4.43 -16.93 -2.32
C LEU A 26 -5.74 -16.51 -3.00
N ARG A 27 -5.67 -15.71 -4.08
CA ARG A 27 -6.81 -15.12 -4.81
C ARG A 27 -7.69 -14.26 -3.89
N LEU A 28 -7.09 -13.60 -2.93
CA LEU A 28 -7.74 -12.75 -1.94
C LEU A 28 -7.40 -11.28 -2.21
N VAL A 29 -8.40 -10.42 -2.28
CA VAL A 29 -8.23 -8.95 -2.21
C VAL A 29 -8.55 -8.45 -0.81
N HIS A 30 -7.74 -7.55 -0.28
CA HIS A 30 -7.91 -6.97 1.04
C HIS A 30 -9.01 -5.90 1.06
N ARG A 31 -8.99 -5.00 0.06
CA ARG A 31 -9.92 -3.88 -0.20
C ARG A 31 -9.89 -2.71 0.80
N ASP A 32 -9.16 -2.86 1.92
CA ASP A 32 -8.94 -1.82 2.94
C ASP A 32 -7.47 -1.70 3.39
N VAL A 33 -6.55 -1.62 2.43
CA VAL A 33 -5.11 -1.42 2.70
C VAL A 33 -4.87 0.03 3.13
N LYS A 34 -4.41 0.23 4.37
CA LYS A 34 -4.10 1.55 4.94
C LYS A 34 -3.16 1.39 6.13
N LEU A 35 -2.38 2.43 6.46
CA LEU A 35 -1.35 2.31 7.51
C LEU A 35 -1.90 1.79 8.85
N SER A 36 -3.12 2.16 9.25
CA SER A 36 -3.73 1.70 10.51
C SER A 36 -4.04 0.20 10.56
N ASN A 37 -4.06 -0.47 9.40
CA ASN A 37 -4.26 -1.91 9.29
C ASN A 37 -2.93 -2.66 9.19
N PHE A 38 -1.79 -1.97 9.33
CA PHE A 38 -0.49 -2.61 9.48
C PHE A 38 -0.04 -2.57 10.94
N ALA A 39 0.59 -3.65 11.38
CA ALA A 39 1.19 -3.78 12.70
C ALA A 39 2.56 -4.45 12.61
N LEU A 40 3.46 -4.10 13.53
CA LEU A 40 4.76 -4.75 13.66
C LEU A 40 4.65 -5.91 14.67
N THR A 41 5.34 -7.00 14.38
CA THR A 41 5.55 -8.05 15.38
C THR A 41 6.44 -7.54 16.52
N GLN A 42 6.32 -8.18 17.68
CA GLN A 42 7.30 -7.95 18.75
C GLN A 42 8.65 -8.56 18.34
N PRO A 43 9.77 -7.89 18.63
CA PRO A 43 11.08 -8.45 18.35
C PRO A 43 11.29 -9.73 19.16
N LYS A 44 11.57 -10.85 18.46
CA LYS A 44 11.77 -12.17 19.09
C LYS A 44 13.23 -12.61 19.13
N THR A 45 14.09 -11.95 18.38
CA THR A 45 15.52 -12.28 18.24
C THR A 45 16.37 -11.18 18.87
N PRO A 46 17.61 -11.48 19.30
CA PRO A 46 18.55 -10.47 19.83
C PRO A 46 18.87 -9.32 18.87
N GLY A 47 18.59 -9.48 17.57
CA GLY A 47 18.78 -8.45 16.56
C GLY A 47 17.62 -7.47 16.42
N ASN A 48 16.60 -7.54 17.29
CA ASN A 48 15.39 -6.73 17.24
C ASN A 48 14.64 -6.75 15.89
N GLN A 49 14.78 -7.84 15.13
CA GLN A 49 14.06 -8.01 13.87
C GLN A 49 12.56 -8.07 14.12
N VAL A 50 11.83 -7.35 13.28
CA VAL A 50 10.37 -7.32 13.26
C VAL A 50 9.85 -7.60 11.85
N SER A 51 8.57 -7.89 11.73
CA SER A 51 7.87 -8.07 10.46
C SER A 51 6.56 -7.33 10.51
N VAL A 52 6.13 -6.78 9.38
CA VAL A 52 4.81 -6.17 9.21
C VAL A 52 3.75 -7.28 9.06
N LYS A 53 2.58 -7.03 9.65
CA LYS A 53 1.37 -7.85 9.53
C LYS A 53 0.20 -6.97 9.13
N ILE A 54 -0.63 -7.45 8.21
CA ILE A 54 -1.89 -6.84 7.81
C ILE A 54 -2.95 -7.39 8.75
N LEU A 55 -3.78 -6.48 9.22
CA LEU A 55 -4.89 -6.71 10.09
C LEU A 55 -6.18 -6.37 9.34
N ASP A 56 -7.29 -6.79 9.93
CA ASP A 56 -8.65 -6.44 9.52
C ASP A 56 -9.07 -6.91 8.12
N PHE A 57 -9.33 -8.22 8.03
CA PHE A 57 -9.89 -8.87 6.83
C PHE A 57 -11.41 -8.75 6.71
N GLY A 58 -12.06 -7.88 7.49
CA GLY A 58 -13.52 -7.76 7.51
C GLY A 58 -14.12 -7.38 6.16
N LEU A 59 -13.34 -6.64 5.36
CA LEU A 59 -13.67 -6.26 3.99
C LEU A 59 -12.96 -7.11 2.95
N SER A 60 -12.23 -8.17 3.28
CA SER A 60 -11.53 -8.96 2.26
C SER A 60 -12.45 -9.93 1.50
N HIS A 61 -12.07 -10.32 0.28
CA HIS A 61 -12.86 -11.21 -0.58
C HIS A 61 -12.01 -12.10 -1.48
N VAL A 62 -12.41 -13.37 -1.64
CA VAL A 62 -11.77 -14.30 -2.57
C VAL A 62 -12.32 -14.02 -3.96
N TYR A 63 -11.55 -13.29 -4.78
CA TYR A 63 -12.02 -12.75 -6.06
C TYR A 63 -12.02 -13.77 -7.21
N ALA A 64 -11.34 -14.90 -7.05
CA ALA A 64 -11.30 -15.95 -8.07
C ALA A 64 -11.29 -17.35 -7.47
N ASP A 65 -11.86 -18.32 -8.20
CA ASP A 65 -11.77 -19.75 -7.87
C ASP A 65 -10.42 -20.37 -8.32
N ALA A 66 -10.25 -21.66 -8.06
CA ALA A 66 -9.02 -22.38 -8.40
C ALA A 66 -8.70 -22.34 -9.91
N ASP A 67 -9.72 -22.29 -10.76
CA ASP A 67 -9.63 -22.28 -12.22
C ASP A 67 -9.44 -20.86 -12.79
N GLY A 68 -9.47 -19.84 -11.92
CA GLY A 68 -9.30 -18.44 -12.29
C GLY A 68 -10.59 -17.73 -12.69
N ASN A 69 -11.76 -18.36 -12.50
CA ASN A 69 -13.04 -17.69 -12.74
C ASN A 69 -13.30 -16.69 -11.63
N LEU A 70 -13.73 -15.48 -12.02
CA LEU A 70 -14.05 -14.42 -11.08
C LEU A 70 -15.26 -14.79 -10.22
N ARG A 71 -15.22 -14.39 -8.96
CA ARG A 71 -16.27 -14.62 -7.96
C ARG A 71 -16.83 -13.29 -7.51
N ASP A 72 -18.14 -13.17 -7.59
CA ASP A 72 -18.86 -12.04 -7.01
C ASP A 72 -18.83 -12.11 -5.48
N ASP A 73 -18.76 -10.95 -4.83
CA ASP A 73 -18.98 -10.84 -3.40
C ASP A 73 -20.48 -10.65 -3.14
N PRO A 74 -21.16 -11.58 -2.44
CA PRO A 74 -22.58 -11.43 -2.14
C PRO A 74 -22.86 -10.32 -1.11
N ARG A 75 -21.83 -9.74 -0.49
CA ARG A 75 -21.95 -8.63 0.47
C ARG A 75 -22.06 -7.31 -0.30
N ASP A 76 -23.16 -6.59 -0.11
CA ASP A 76 -23.43 -5.29 -0.73
C ASP A 76 -22.65 -4.15 -0.04
N PHE A 77 -21.32 -4.14 -0.22
CA PHE A 77 -20.45 -3.10 0.30
C PHE A 77 -20.34 -1.93 -0.68
N ASN A 78 -20.54 -0.71 -0.19
CA ASN A 78 -20.32 0.50 -0.98
C ASN A 78 -18.88 1.01 -0.84
N PHE A 79 -17.97 0.47 -1.64
CA PHE A 79 -16.56 0.86 -1.64
C PHE A 79 -16.32 2.30 -2.14
N SER A 80 -17.23 2.87 -2.93
CA SER A 80 -17.11 4.26 -3.42
C SER A 80 -17.06 5.30 -2.30
N LYS A 81 -17.59 4.97 -1.12
CA LYS A 81 -17.56 5.84 0.08
C LYS A 81 -16.28 5.72 0.89
N MET A 82 -15.39 4.79 0.57
CA MET A 82 -14.13 4.63 1.28
C MET A 82 -13.12 5.67 0.82
N LYS A 83 -12.67 6.54 1.72
CA LYS A 83 -11.73 7.63 1.36
C LYS A 83 -10.39 7.11 0.84
N TYR A 84 -9.94 5.96 1.30
CA TYR A 84 -8.70 5.31 0.89
C TYR A 84 -8.82 4.54 -0.43
N SER A 85 -10.01 4.38 -1.00
CA SER A 85 -10.19 3.61 -2.24
C SER A 85 -9.38 4.18 -3.41
N SER A 86 -9.11 3.36 -4.43
CA SER A 86 -8.54 3.84 -5.68
C SER A 86 -9.51 4.77 -6.42
N TYR A 87 -9.05 5.37 -7.52
CA TYR A 87 -9.90 6.21 -8.36
C TYR A 87 -11.08 5.41 -8.94
N ASP A 88 -10.84 4.25 -9.53
CA ASP A 88 -11.89 3.45 -10.18
C ASP A 88 -12.92 2.96 -9.16
N VAL A 89 -12.47 2.53 -7.98
CA VAL A 89 -13.37 2.14 -6.89
C VAL A 89 -14.19 3.34 -6.38
N SER A 90 -13.64 4.55 -6.42
CA SER A 90 -14.40 5.78 -6.13
C SER A 90 -15.52 6.05 -7.16
N LEU A 91 -15.38 5.53 -8.38
CA LEU A 91 -16.42 5.58 -9.42
C LEU A 91 -17.46 4.45 -9.32
N GLY A 92 -17.28 3.52 -8.36
CA GLY A 92 -18.18 2.39 -8.15
C GLY A 92 -17.73 1.09 -8.83
N CYS A 93 -16.50 1.01 -9.33
CA CYS A 93 -15.92 -0.27 -9.73
C CYS A 93 -15.67 -1.16 -8.50
N ASP A 94 -15.80 -2.47 -8.70
CA ASP A 94 -15.42 -3.44 -7.68
C ASP A 94 -13.90 -3.44 -7.47
N PRO A 95 -13.41 -3.49 -6.22
CA PRO A 95 -11.98 -3.52 -5.96
C PRO A 95 -11.32 -4.80 -6.50
N ALA A 96 -10.21 -4.62 -7.20
CA ALA A 96 -9.38 -5.67 -7.77
C ALA A 96 -7.97 -5.66 -7.14
N PRO A 97 -7.12 -6.67 -7.42
CA PRO A 97 -5.73 -6.71 -6.93
C PRO A 97 -4.92 -5.42 -7.15
N LYS A 98 -5.13 -4.73 -8.27
CA LYS A 98 -4.47 -3.44 -8.54
C LYS A 98 -4.82 -2.37 -7.50
N ASP A 99 -6.03 -2.41 -6.94
CA ASP A 99 -6.52 -1.39 -6.03
C ASP A 99 -5.88 -1.55 -4.64
N ASP A 100 -5.57 -2.77 -4.22
CA ASP A 100 -4.76 -3.01 -3.02
C ASP A 100 -3.34 -2.43 -3.18
N VAL A 101 -2.74 -2.51 -4.37
CA VAL A 101 -1.44 -1.89 -4.68
C VAL A 101 -1.53 -0.36 -4.67
N ILE A 102 -2.58 0.21 -5.29
CA ILE A 102 -2.82 1.65 -5.26
C ILE A 102 -2.99 2.14 -3.82
N GLN A 103 -3.74 1.41 -3.01
CA GLN A 103 -3.93 1.71 -1.59
C GLN A 103 -2.61 1.61 -0.80
N ALA A 104 -1.78 0.61 -1.08
CA ALA A 104 -0.42 0.51 -0.52
C ALA A 104 0.45 1.72 -0.92
N SER A 105 0.31 2.23 -2.15
CA SER A 105 1.02 3.44 -2.58
C SER A 105 0.63 4.69 -1.77
N TYR A 106 -0.61 4.74 -1.25
CA TYR A 106 -1.03 5.81 -0.34
C TYR A 106 -0.36 5.67 1.04
N ALA A 107 -0.14 4.43 1.50
CA ALA A 107 0.63 4.17 2.71
C ALA A 107 2.11 4.58 2.54
N ILE A 108 2.72 4.33 1.37
CA ILE A 108 4.07 4.83 1.00
C ILE A 108 4.15 6.35 1.14
N LEU A 109 3.19 7.07 0.54
CA LEU A 109 3.17 8.54 0.66
C LEU A 109 3.05 8.98 2.11
N TYR A 110 2.13 8.37 2.87
CA TYR A 110 1.94 8.72 4.26
C TYR A 110 3.20 8.47 5.11
N ALA A 111 3.87 7.34 4.87
CA ALA A 111 5.16 6.99 5.46
C ALA A 111 6.28 7.99 5.12
N SER A 112 6.22 8.63 3.95
CA SER A 112 7.17 9.66 3.52
C SER A 112 7.08 10.99 4.28
N GLY A 113 6.10 11.12 5.18
CA GLY A 113 5.74 12.40 5.80
C GLY A 113 4.76 13.24 4.98
N PHE A 114 4.21 12.73 3.87
CA PHE A 114 3.07 13.40 3.23
C PHE A 114 1.87 13.38 4.17
N ASP A 115 1.25 14.55 4.40
CA ASP A 115 0.05 14.65 5.25
C ASP A 115 -1.20 14.10 4.54
N PHE A 116 -1.22 12.78 4.40
CA PHE A 116 -2.32 12.05 3.79
C PHE A 116 -3.60 12.22 4.62
N ARG A 117 -3.50 12.38 5.95
CA ARG A 117 -4.64 12.66 6.83
C ARG A 117 -5.33 13.95 6.45
N GLN A 118 -4.57 15.01 6.18
CA GLN A 118 -5.12 16.27 5.68
C GLN A 118 -5.67 16.11 4.26
N LYS A 119 -4.99 15.34 3.40
CA LYS A 119 -5.48 15.07 2.04
C LYS A 119 -6.84 14.38 2.01
N LEU A 120 -7.09 13.43 2.91
CA LEU A 120 -8.39 12.73 3.05
C LEU A 120 -9.53 13.64 3.55
N LYS A 121 -9.23 14.86 4.01
CA LYS A 121 -10.23 15.88 4.38
C LYS A 121 -10.58 16.82 3.22
N SER A 122 -9.89 16.72 2.08
CA SER A 122 -10.25 17.49 0.89
C SER A 122 -11.69 17.19 0.43
N PRO A 123 -12.35 18.14 -0.26
CA PRO A 123 -13.61 17.89 -0.94
C PRO A 123 -13.53 16.64 -1.83
N GLU A 124 -14.66 15.92 -1.98
CA GLU A 124 -14.73 14.64 -2.69
C GLU A 124 -14.16 14.72 -4.11
N ASN A 125 -14.52 15.76 -4.87
CA ASN A 125 -14.00 15.98 -6.22
C ASN A 125 -12.49 16.24 -6.25
N ASP A 126 -11.95 16.96 -5.26
CA ASP A 126 -10.51 17.27 -5.20
C ASP A 126 -9.69 16.04 -4.81
N LEU A 127 -10.22 15.22 -3.89
CA LEU A 127 -9.61 13.95 -3.51
C LEU A 127 -9.65 12.97 -4.68
N MET A 128 -10.80 12.83 -5.35
CA MET A 128 -10.98 11.95 -6.49
C MET A 128 -10.07 12.35 -7.68
N ASN A 129 -9.99 13.65 -8.00
CA ASN A 129 -9.09 14.16 -9.03
C ASN A 129 -7.62 13.87 -8.65
N TRP A 130 -7.22 14.09 -7.40
CA TRP A 130 -5.86 13.78 -6.98
C TRP A 130 -5.53 12.29 -7.07
N LYS A 131 -6.45 11.40 -6.67
CA LYS A 131 -6.26 9.94 -6.83
C LYS A 131 -6.03 9.57 -8.30
N ARG A 132 -6.79 10.19 -9.22
CA ARG A 132 -6.64 10.00 -10.66
C ARG A 132 -5.29 10.50 -11.17
N GLU A 133 -4.90 11.71 -10.83
CA GLU A 133 -3.66 12.32 -11.34
C GLU A 133 -2.40 11.70 -10.70
N LEU A 134 -2.49 11.17 -9.48
CA LEU A 134 -1.37 10.50 -8.82
C LEU A 134 -0.84 9.31 -9.63
N ILE A 135 -1.73 8.58 -10.31
CA ILE A 135 -1.40 7.40 -11.11
C ILE A 135 -1.33 7.70 -12.61
N ARG A 136 -2.02 8.74 -13.12
CA ARG A 136 -1.93 9.13 -14.55
C ARG A 136 -0.76 10.06 -14.85
N THR A 137 -0.45 10.98 -13.95
CA THR A 137 0.58 12.02 -14.09
C THR A 137 1.41 12.13 -12.80
N PRO A 138 2.02 11.03 -12.32
CA PRO A 138 2.76 11.01 -11.05
C PRO A 138 3.87 12.06 -10.99
N ARG A 139 4.54 12.30 -12.13
CA ARG A 139 5.60 13.31 -12.25
C ARG A 139 5.14 14.72 -11.92
N ASP A 140 3.86 15.03 -12.09
CA ASP A 140 3.30 16.34 -11.76
C ASP A 140 2.64 16.32 -10.38
N THR A 141 2.06 15.19 -9.99
CA THR A 141 1.20 15.07 -8.80
C THR A 141 1.94 14.71 -7.51
N LEU A 142 3.05 13.95 -7.58
CA LEU A 142 3.79 13.53 -6.39
C LEU A 142 4.36 14.74 -5.62
N PRO A 143 4.38 14.72 -4.28
CA PRO A 143 5.08 15.73 -3.50
C PRO A 143 6.57 15.72 -3.83
N LEU A 144 7.26 16.87 -3.69
CA LEU A 144 8.66 17.03 -4.08
C LEU A 144 9.57 15.95 -3.46
N MET A 145 9.36 15.66 -2.17
CA MET A 145 10.11 14.64 -1.43
C MET A 145 9.94 13.22 -1.98
N MET A 146 8.91 12.97 -2.81
CA MET A 146 8.61 11.65 -3.40
C MET A 146 8.84 11.59 -4.92
N LYS A 147 9.39 12.64 -5.54
CA LYS A 147 9.63 12.62 -7.00
C LYS A 147 10.59 11.51 -7.42
N PHE A 148 11.50 11.07 -6.55
CA PHE A 148 12.39 9.95 -6.83
C PHE A 148 11.62 8.62 -7.03
N MET A 149 10.43 8.47 -6.44
CA MET A 149 9.53 7.32 -6.62
C MET A 149 8.65 7.42 -7.87
N THR A 150 8.80 8.45 -8.71
CA THR A 150 7.99 8.60 -9.94
C THR A 150 7.97 7.32 -10.79
N PRO A 151 9.11 6.64 -11.05
CA PRO A 151 9.12 5.40 -11.84
C PRO A 151 8.29 4.25 -11.25
N PHE A 152 8.11 4.21 -9.93
CA PHE A 152 7.23 3.25 -9.25
C PHE A 152 5.75 3.63 -9.45
N PHE A 153 5.39 4.91 -9.24
CA PHE A 153 4.01 5.34 -9.44
C PHE A 153 3.55 5.28 -10.90
N GLU A 154 4.47 5.49 -11.86
CA GLU A 154 4.20 5.26 -13.29
C GLU A 154 3.82 3.79 -13.53
N MET A 155 4.57 2.84 -12.95
CA MET A 155 4.28 1.40 -13.04
C MET A 155 2.95 1.02 -12.36
N VAL A 156 2.63 1.61 -11.20
CA VAL A 156 1.32 1.40 -10.54
C VAL A 156 0.17 1.87 -11.44
N GLY A 157 0.36 2.96 -12.19
CA GLY A 157 -0.62 3.49 -13.14
C GLY A 157 -0.88 2.60 -14.37
N GLU A 158 0.01 1.63 -14.65
CA GLU A 158 -0.14 0.67 -15.76
C GLU A 158 -0.92 -0.60 -15.37
N LEU A 159 -1.16 -0.81 -14.07
CA LEU A 159 -1.92 -1.95 -13.57
C LEU A 159 -3.38 -1.90 -14.06
N ASN A 160 -3.94 -3.07 -14.35
CA ASN A 160 -5.31 -3.22 -14.86
C ASN A 160 -5.95 -4.52 -14.34
N ASP A 161 -7.23 -4.71 -14.63
CA ASP A 161 -8.02 -5.84 -14.12
C ASP A 161 -7.83 -7.14 -14.92
N ILE A 162 -7.11 -7.08 -16.05
CA ILE A 162 -6.93 -8.19 -16.97
C ILE A 162 -5.63 -8.95 -16.67
N ILE A 163 -4.56 -8.20 -16.42
CA ILE A 163 -3.22 -8.75 -16.22
C ILE A 163 -2.97 -8.87 -14.72
N PRO A 164 -2.62 -10.07 -14.21
CA PRO A 164 -2.24 -10.24 -12.82
C PRO A 164 -1.11 -9.29 -12.40
N VAL A 165 -1.19 -8.77 -11.18
CA VAL A 165 -0.16 -7.89 -10.62
C VAL A 165 1.17 -8.64 -10.53
N ASN A 166 2.20 -8.11 -11.20
CA ASN A 166 3.57 -8.61 -11.07
C ASN A 166 4.26 -7.93 -9.88
N HIS A 167 4.14 -8.54 -8.70
CA HIS A 167 4.71 -8.00 -7.46
C HIS A 167 6.23 -7.96 -7.45
N ASP A 168 6.89 -8.92 -8.09
CA ASP A 168 8.37 -8.93 -8.19
C ASP A 168 8.87 -7.72 -8.97
N LEU A 169 8.18 -7.36 -10.06
CA LEU A 169 8.51 -6.17 -10.85
C LEU A 169 8.27 -4.88 -10.06
N LEU A 170 7.19 -4.81 -9.27
CA LEU A 170 6.93 -3.68 -8.37
C LEU A 170 8.04 -3.53 -7.31
N LYS A 171 8.44 -4.64 -6.67
CA LYS A 171 9.54 -4.67 -5.69
C LYS A 171 10.87 -4.24 -6.31
N GLN A 172 11.19 -4.78 -7.49
CA GLN A 172 12.38 -4.38 -8.25
C GLN A 172 12.36 -2.87 -8.52
N ARG A 173 11.21 -2.32 -8.93
CA ARG A 173 11.09 -0.89 -9.22
C ARG A 173 11.22 -0.03 -7.96
N ILE A 174 10.74 -0.49 -6.80
CA ILE A 174 10.99 0.18 -5.51
C ILE A 174 12.51 0.20 -5.22
N GLN A 175 13.18 -0.94 -5.35
CA GLN A 175 14.63 -1.05 -5.13
C GLN A 175 15.43 -0.15 -6.09
N GLU A 176 15.03 -0.05 -7.36
CA GLU A 176 15.65 0.86 -8.33
C GLU A 176 15.50 2.34 -7.93
N CYS A 177 14.38 2.71 -7.31
CA CYS A 177 14.17 4.07 -6.80
C CYS A 177 14.97 4.35 -5.51
N LEU A 178 15.32 3.29 -4.76
CA LEU A 178 16.05 3.34 -3.48
C LEU A 178 17.46 2.79 -3.65
N SER A 179 18.21 3.22 -4.67
CA SER A 179 19.50 2.59 -5.05
C SER A 179 20.58 2.59 -3.97
N GLU A 180 20.46 3.45 -2.95
CA GLU A 180 21.41 3.56 -1.84
C GLU A 180 21.01 2.72 -0.61
N VAL A 181 19.81 2.14 -0.61
CA VAL A 181 19.25 1.36 0.50
C VAL A 181 18.89 -0.03 -0.02
N ASP A 182 19.22 -1.07 0.73
CA ASP A 182 18.69 -2.40 0.42
C ASP A 182 17.24 -2.49 0.89
N ALA A 183 16.32 -2.31 -0.07
CA ALA A 183 14.89 -2.39 0.16
C ALA A 183 14.47 -3.74 0.79
N ASN A 184 15.29 -4.79 0.62
CA ASN A 184 15.00 -6.15 1.08
C ASN A 184 15.74 -6.51 2.38
N SER A 185 16.37 -5.54 3.04
CA SER A 185 17.08 -5.78 4.30
C SER A 185 16.09 -5.87 5.47
N ASP A 186 16.32 -6.79 6.42
CA ASP A 186 15.40 -7.03 7.54
C ASP A 186 14.99 -5.73 8.26
N LEU A 187 13.71 -5.61 8.60
CA LEU A 187 13.21 -4.50 9.42
C LEU A 187 13.69 -4.64 10.87
N ILE A 188 14.42 -3.65 11.37
CA ILE A 188 14.96 -3.64 12.72
C ILE A 188 14.24 -2.57 13.54
N LEU A 189 13.67 -2.97 14.68
CA LEU A 189 13.10 -2.02 15.63
C LEU A 189 14.17 -1.55 16.62
N THR A 190 14.47 -0.26 16.58
CA THR A 190 15.43 0.41 17.46
C THR A 190 14.75 1.50 18.29
N GLN A 191 15.54 2.25 19.07
CA GLN A 191 15.09 3.42 19.80
C GLN A 191 16.00 4.60 19.50
N GLU A 192 15.42 5.73 19.12
CA GLU A 192 16.09 7.02 18.96
C GLU A 192 15.36 8.04 19.85
N ASP A 193 16.08 8.73 20.73
CA ASP A 193 15.52 9.67 21.71
C ASP A 193 14.34 9.12 22.54
N GLY A 194 14.39 7.81 22.82
CA GLY A 194 13.35 7.10 23.57
C GLY A 194 12.05 6.83 22.80
N GLN A 195 12.04 7.09 21.49
CA GLN A 195 10.95 6.75 20.58
C GLN A 195 11.32 5.51 19.74
N PRO A 196 10.36 4.60 19.47
CA PRO A 196 10.61 3.48 18.58
C PRO A 196 10.91 3.98 17.17
N LEU A 197 12.00 3.47 16.60
CA LEU A 197 12.50 3.81 15.27
C LEU A 197 12.64 2.53 14.46
N LEU A 198 12.06 2.49 13.26
CA LEU A 198 12.26 1.39 12.31
C LEU A 198 13.44 1.76 11.40
N ILE A 199 14.43 0.88 11.30
CA ILE A 199 15.59 1.02 10.40
C ILE A 199 15.80 -0.23 9.56
#